data_AF-A0A166BRT2-F1
#
_entry.id   AF-A0A166BRT2-F1
#
_cell.length_a   1.000
_cell.length_b   1.000
_cell.length_c   1.000
_cell.angle_alpha   90.00
_cell.angle_beta   90.00
_cell.angle_gamma   90.00
#
_symmetry.space_group_name_H-M   'P 1'
#
loop_
_entity.id
_entity.type
_entity.pdbx_description
1 polymer ?
#
loop_
_entity_poly.entity_id
_entity_poly.type
_entity_poly.pdbx_seq_one_letter_code
_entity_poly.pdbx_strand_id
1 'polypeptide(L)'
;MHTRSNKTSDAQESSPSRRKSPTVTKREHSEDEPNLAESRPPKRTRTNASADRAGEEGDVTLVEEDDARGAHAGRTISRSVTPVEGGPKRSERFWYEDGSVVLQVGRTLFRLHKTLLSAQSSYFRDLFSDPYRPAEDYDAEAGATYPLYVLSVEGLRAFDVEQLLETMENPLTITRNKQQVTLNLLGAVARAAHILKFEGTHAWAAEELGNFWPTDLSRISPQAENCADDAIAALQLSTDSDIPGIRKSAFYELLRLPEFGQDEENVSPLRHADYKTLTHARQYCMTIWMQVMTQPPSRSGGCKKDDQGASGKKSTCAARSRSLRYPKWFSIIEKEDLRKYWVDPIAGYDALLALDLPDEDKGGFCIDCTLYWEEKWDEKKEQFWTKLDEVLGLAPV
;
A
#
# COMPACT_ATOMS: atom_id res chain seq x y z
N MET A 1 1.49 -32.90 -50.22
CA MET A 1 1.20 -32.53 -51.62
C MET A 1 0.37 -31.25 -51.62
N HIS A 2 0.91 -30.22 -52.28
CA HIS A 2 0.24 -29.04 -52.89
C HIS A 2 -0.55 -28.05 -51.99
N THR A 3 0.05 -26.89 -51.65
CA THR A 3 -0.10 -25.53 -52.27
C THR A 3 -1.25 -24.70 -51.68
N ARG A 4 -0.98 -23.64 -50.90
CA ARG A 4 -0.82 -22.20 -51.30
C ARG A 4 -2.12 -21.53 -51.78
N SER A 5 -2.57 -20.47 -51.09
CA SER A 5 -2.81 -19.15 -51.70
C SER A 5 -3.24 -18.07 -50.69
N ASN A 6 -2.50 -16.95 -50.73
CA ASN A 6 -2.82 -15.62 -50.22
C ASN A 6 -3.80 -14.88 -51.14
N LYS A 7 -4.54 -13.91 -50.59
CA LYS A 7 -4.98 -12.63 -51.20
C LYS A 7 -5.52 -11.77 -50.04
N THR A 8 -4.94 -10.65 -49.56
CA THR A 8 -4.68 -9.29 -50.12
C THR A 8 -5.84 -8.62 -50.86
N SER A 9 -6.37 -7.54 -50.26
CA SER A 9 -6.96 -6.30 -50.82
C SER A 9 -7.86 -5.68 -49.73
N ASP A 10 -8.03 -4.39 -49.54
CA ASP A 10 -7.34 -3.17 -49.99
C ASP A 10 -7.84 -2.06 -49.05
N ALA A 11 -6.99 -1.06 -48.80
CA ALA A 11 -7.36 0.15 -48.09
C ALA A 11 -8.19 1.08 -48.99
N GLN A 12 -9.14 1.80 -48.40
CA GLN A 12 -9.58 3.08 -48.97
C GLN A 12 -9.97 4.08 -47.88
N GLU A 13 -9.14 5.11 -47.76
CA GLU A 13 -9.41 6.38 -47.10
C GLU A 13 -10.65 7.06 -47.69
N SER A 14 -11.49 7.66 -46.84
CA SER A 14 -12.08 8.97 -47.15
C SER A 14 -12.54 9.69 -45.87
N SER A 15 -12.03 10.90 -45.71
CA SER A 15 -12.47 12.00 -44.84
C SER A 15 -12.47 13.25 -45.74
N PRO A 16 -12.92 14.46 -45.33
CA PRO A 16 -13.87 14.87 -44.29
C PRO A 16 -14.86 15.98 -44.76
N SER A 17 -15.97 16.23 -44.04
CA SER A 17 -16.70 17.52 -44.01
C SER A 17 -17.98 17.37 -43.17
N ARG A 18 -18.53 18.34 -42.45
CA ARG A 18 -18.25 19.76 -42.21
C ARG A 18 -19.14 20.17 -41.03
N ARG A 19 -18.64 21.13 -40.23
CA ARG A 19 -19.26 21.82 -39.09
C ARG A 19 -20.76 22.12 -39.19
N LYS A 20 -21.44 22.11 -38.02
CA LYS A 20 -22.40 23.14 -37.57
C LYS A 20 -22.71 22.99 -36.06
N SER A 21 -22.55 24.08 -35.31
CA SER A 21 -23.18 24.40 -34.02
C SER A 21 -23.72 25.83 -34.16
N PRO A 22 -24.44 26.42 -33.18
CA PRO A 22 -25.35 25.90 -32.16
C PRO A 22 -26.75 26.57 -32.26
N THR A 23 -27.73 26.15 -31.45
CA THR A 23 -28.99 26.91 -31.27
C THR A 23 -29.24 27.19 -29.78
N VAL A 24 -29.58 28.45 -29.52
CA VAL A 24 -29.83 29.12 -28.24
C VAL A 24 -31.34 29.18 -27.96
N THR A 25 -31.75 28.93 -26.72
CA THR A 25 -32.93 29.52 -26.02
C THR A 25 -32.65 29.39 -24.50
N LYS A 26 -32.33 30.45 -23.72
CA LYS A 26 -33.19 31.48 -23.06
C LYS A 26 -34.50 30.87 -22.50
N ARG A 27 -34.99 31.11 -21.27
CA ARG A 27 -34.68 31.89 -20.04
C ARG A 27 -35.72 31.36 -18.99
N GLU A 28 -35.50 31.30 -17.67
CA GLU A 28 -35.90 32.27 -16.60
C GLU A 28 -35.61 31.57 -15.23
N HIS A 29 -34.81 32.14 -14.31
CA HIS A 29 -35.15 32.89 -13.05
C HIS A 29 -36.19 32.19 -12.15
N SER A 30 -36.02 32.01 -10.83
CA SER A 30 -35.54 32.90 -9.75
C SER A 30 -35.14 32.07 -8.50
N GLU A 31 -33.99 32.35 -7.85
CA GLU A 31 -33.82 33.08 -6.56
C GLU A 31 -34.49 32.44 -5.33
N ASP A 32 -33.67 31.98 -4.37
CA ASP A 32 -33.67 32.51 -3.00
C ASP A 32 -32.56 31.84 -2.15
N GLU A 33 -31.54 32.64 -1.84
CA GLU A 33 -30.61 32.44 -0.73
C GLU A 33 -31.13 33.27 0.45
N PRO A 34 -30.84 32.88 1.71
CA PRO A 34 -30.27 33.90 2.57
C PRO A 34 -29.06 33.43 3.37
N ASN A 35 -28.22 34.43 3.62
CA ASN A 35 -26.87 34.41 4.14
C ASN A 35 -26.85 34.60 5.67
N LEU A 36 -25.68 34.29 6.26
CA LEU A 36 -25.13 34.71 7.56
C LEU A 36 -25.62 34.00 8.85
N ALA A 37 -24.69 33.27 9.49
CA ALA A 37 -24.07 33.74 10.73
C ALA A 37 -22.92 32.82 11.19
N GLU A 38 -21.73 33.40 11.28
CA GLU A 38 -20.61 32.88 12.07
C GLU A 38 -20.99 32.81 13.56
N SER A 39 -20.61 31.72 14.24
CA SER A 39 -20.51 31.69 15.69
C SER A 39 -19.23 31.00 16.13
N ARG A 40 -18.28 31.82 16.58
CA ARG A 40 -17.08 31.43 17.34
C ARG A 40 -17.46 30.80 18.70
N PRO A 41 -16.57 29.99 19.31
CA PRO A 41 -16.86 29.22 20.52
C PRO A 41 -16.65 30.05 21.80
N PRO A 42 -17.33 29.72 22.92
CA PRO A 42 -17.02 30.34 24.19
C PRO A 42 -15.77 29.72 24.84
N LYS A 43 -14.85 30.59 25.25
CA LYS A 43 -13.73 30.30 26.16
C LYS A 43 -14.25 30.13 27.60
N ARG A 44 -13.65 29.15 28.29
CA ARG A 44 -13.30 29.10 29.73
C ARG A 44 -14.39 29.45 30.75
N THR A 45 -14.75 28.47 31.59
CA THR A 45 -14.67 28.72 33.04
C THR A 45 -14.07 27.51 33.75
N ARG A 46 -13.16 27.84 34.65
CA ARG A 46 -12.33 27.02 35.51
C ARG A 46 -13.06 26.90 36.84
N THR A 47 -13.27 25.69 37.35
CA THR A 47 -13.59 25.45 38.76
C THR A 47 -12.55 24.47 39.31
N ASN A 48 -11.62 25.02 40.09
CA ASN A 48 -10.76 24.28 41.01
C ASN A 48 -11.43 24.19 42.38
N ALA A 49 -10.88 23.28 43.19
CA ALA A 49 -11.04 23.05 44.64
C ALA A 49 -12.19 22.11 44.98
N SER A 50 -12.05 21.06 45.81
CA SER A 50 -11.03 20.58 46.75
C SER A 50 -11.58 19.22 47.27
N ALA A 51 -10.94 18.32 48.01
CA ALA A 51 -9.62 18.06 48.56
C ALA A 51 -9.68 16.64 49.20
N ASP A 52 -8.54 16.23 49.78
CA ASP A 52 -8.25 15.09 50.67
C ASP A 52 -7.54 13.91 49.99
N ARG A 53 -6.38 13.43 50.47
CA ARG A 53 -5.48 13.83 51.58
C ARG A 53 -4.22 12.96 51.50
N ALA A 54 -3.08 13.52 51.92
CA ALA A 54 -1.86 12.94 52.53
C ALA A 54 -1.22 11.68 51.92
N GLY A 55 0.10 11.54 51.78
CA GLY A 55 1.24 12.30 52.29
C GLY A 55 2.32 11.30 52.73
N GLU A 56 3.58 11.53 52.33
CA GLU A 56 4.79 11.30 53.15
C GLU A 56 6.04 11.79 52.38
N GLU A 57 6.63 12.85 52.94
CA GLU A 57 7.97 13.41 52.67
C GLU A 57 9.04 12.57 53.40
N GLY A 58 10.26 12.45 52.90
CA GLY A 58 11.37 13.41 53.04
C GLY A 58 12.69 12.60 53.04
N ASP A 59 13.91 13.12 53.06
CA ASP A 59 14.49 14.46 53.10
C ASP A 59 16.01 14.30 52.79
N VAL A 60 16.68 15.44 52.61
CA VAL A 60 18.01 15.82 52.12
C VAL A 60 19.16 15.47 53.10
N THR A 61 20.42 15.23 52.69
CA THR A 61 21.61 16.16 52.79
C THR A 61 22.92 15.36 52.57
N LEU A 62 23.81 15.77 51.65
CA LEU A 62 25.02 16.63 51.77
C LEU A 62 26.27 16.02 52.46
N VAL A 63 27.32 15.83 51.63
CA VAL A 63 28.76 16.17 51.74
C VAL A 63 29.51 15.99 53.09
N GLU A 64 30.64 15.27 53.07
CA GLU A 64 31.96 15.73 53.55
C GLU A 64 33.12 14.79 53.13
N GLU A 65 34.24 15.40 52.71
CA GLU A 65 35.56 14.83 52.45
C GLU A 65 36.43 14.93 53.72
N ASP A 66 37.40 14.02 53.93
CA ASP A 66 38.79 14.39 54.31
C ASP A 66 39.76 13.18 54.42
N ASP A 67 40.85 13.27 53.64
CA ASP A 67 42.28 13.10 53.96
C ASP A 67 42.88 11.92 54.78
N ALA A 68 43.78 11.15 54.14
CA ALA A 68 45.26 11.21 54.33
C ALA A 68 46.05 9.86 54.24
N ARG A 69 46.99 9.83 53.29
CA ARG A 69 48.40 9.34 53.33
C ARG A 69 48.76 7.83 53.49
N GLY A 70 49.52 7.31 52.52
CA GLY A 70 50.70 6.44 52.81
C GLY A 70 51.09 5.31 51.83
N ALA A 71 52.05 5.60 50.95
CA ALA A 71 53.16 4.74 50.44
C ALA A 71 52.93 3.48 49.55
N HIS A 72 53.34 3.66 48.28
CA HIS A 72 54.07 2.77 47.34
C HIS A 72 54.15 1.25 47.55
N ALA A 73 53.63 0.50 46.57
CA ALA A 73 54.32 -0.65 45.96
C ALA A 73 53.83 -0.84 44.50
N GLY A 74 54.78 -0.89 43.56
CA GLY A 74 54.51 -0.90 42.13
C GLY A 74 53.77 -2.13 41.63
N ARG A 75 52.79 -1.90 40.76
CA ARG A 75 52.29 -2.91 39.82
C ARG A 75 51.81 -2.20 38.57
N THR A 76 52.55 -2.38 37.49
CA THR A 76 52.18 -1.99 36.13
C THR A 76 50.85 -2.66 35.79
N ILE A 77 49.75 -1.94 35.97
CA ILE A 77 48.45 -2.33 35.42
C ILE A 77 48.53 -1.94 33.96
N SER A 78 48.95 -2.92 33.16
CA SER A 78 48.70 -2.95 31.73
C SER A 78 47.21 -2.70 31.55
N ARG A 79 46.87 -1.48 31.10
CA ARG A 79 45.50 -1.11 30.76
C ARG A 79 45.16 -1.96 29.55
N SER A 80 44.57 -3.12 29.82
CA SER A 80 43.94 -3.98 28.84
C SER A 80 42.91 -3.11 28.13
N VAL A 81 43.32 -2.59 26.98
CA VAL A 81 42.42 -2.15 25.94
C VAL A 81 41.54 -3.35 25.66
N THR A 82 40.30 -3.27 26.13
CA THR A 82 39.22 -4.14 25.69
C THR A 82 39.28 -4.20 24.16
N PRO A 83 39.28 -5.38 23.52
CA PRO A 83 39.40 -5.48 22.07
C PRO A 83 38.29 -4.62 21.45
N VAL A 84 38.69 -3.60 20.69
CA VAL A 84 37.79 -2.87 19.81
C VAL A 84 37.16 -3.92 18.90
N GLU A 85 35.83 -3.98 18.89
CA GLU A 85 35.07 -4.90 18.06
C GLU A 85 35.60 -4.93 16.63
N GLY A 86 35.74 -6.13 16.05
CA GLY A 86 36.51 -6.40 14.84
C GLY A 86 36.20 -5.48 13.65
N GLY A 87 37.22 -5.18 12.85
CA GLY A 87 37.09 -4.36 11.63
C GLY A 87 36.09 -4.92 10.60
N PRO A 88 35.87 -4.19 9.49
CA PRO A 88 34.97 -4.63 8.42
C PRO A 88 35.30 -6.05 7.92
N LYS A 89 34.28 -6.90 7.75
CA LYS A 89 34.41 -8.29 7.30
C LYS A 89 34.14 -8.40 5.79
N ARG A 90 34.92 -9.22 5.08
CA ARG A 90 34.65 -9.57 3.68
C ARG A 90 33.35 -10.37 3.55
N SER A 91 32.53 -10.06 2.55
CA SER A 91 31.40 -10.91 2.16
C SER A 91 31.95 -12.25 1.68
N GLU A 92 31.38 -13.34 2.19
CA GLU A 92 31.81 -14.70 1.81
C GLU A 92 31.34 -15.08 0.40
N ARG A 93 30.28 -14.43 -0.09
CA ARG A 93 29.66 -14.70 -1.39
C ARG A 93 30.16 -13.75 -2.48
N PHE A 94 30.27 -12.47 -2.14
CA PHE A 94 30.54 -11.40 -3.11
C PHE A 94 31.95 -10.85 -2.94
N TRP A 95 32.92 -11.73 -3.22
CA TRP A 95 34.34 -11.40 -3.19
C TRP A 95 35.06 -12.01 -4.39
N TYR A 96 35.02 -11.33 -5.53
CA TYR A 96 35.60 -11.88 -6.76
C TYR A 96 37.12 -11.69 -6.80
N GLU A 97 37.81 -12.75 -7.24
CA GLU A 97 39.28 -12.74 -7.39
C GLU A 97 39.76 -11.73 -8.43
N ASP A 98 38.94 -11.46 -9.45
CA ASP A 98 39.17 -10.51 -10.55
C ASP A 98 38.45 -9.16 -10.33
N GLY A 99 37.85 -8.95 -9.16
CA GLY A 99 37.17 -7.70 -8.82
C GLY A 99 38.14 -6.51 -8.79
N SER A 100 37.70 -5.39 -9.34
CA SER A 100 38.50 -4.17 -9.56
C SER A 100 38.19 -3.03 -8.58
N VAL A 101 37.19 -3.19 -7.72
CA VAL A 101 36.78 -2.21 -6.71
C VAL A 101 36.31 -2.91 -5.44
N VAL A 102 36.54 -2.27 -4.29
CA VAL A 102 35.99 -2.71 -3.00
C VAL A 102 34.93 -1.70 -2.56
N LEU A 103 33.76 -2.18 -2.18
CA LEU A 103 32.69 -1.37 -1.59
C LEU A 103 32.50 -1.77 -0.14
N GLN A 104 32.33 -0.80 0.76
CA GLN A 104 31.96 -1.04 2.14
C GLN A 104 30.52 -0.59 2.38
N VAL A 105 29.68 -1.48 2.90
CA VAL A 105 28.32 -1.18 3.35
C VAL A 105 28.20 -1.63 4.81
N GLY A 106 28.09 -0.67 5.72
CA GLY A 106 28.17 -0.94 7.15
C GLY A 106 29.50 -1.60 7.52
N ARG A 107 29.45 -2.84 8.03
CA ARG A 107 30.62 -3.65 8.42
C ARG A 107 31.00 -4.72 7.38
N THR A 108 30.39 -4.70 6.19
CA THR A 108 30.63 -5.71 5.15
C THR A 108 31.37 -5.10 3.96
N LEU A 109 32.42 -5.78 3.50
CA LEU A 109 33.19 -5.43 2.31
C LEU A 109 32.83 -6.35 1.14
N PHE A 110 32.64 -5.76 -0.03
CA PHE A 110 32.30 -6.43 -1.27
C PHE A 110 33.39 -6.16 -2.31
N ARG A 111 33.97 -7.19 -2.92
CA ARG A 111 34.95 -7.01 -4.00
C ARG A 111 34.28 -7.34 -5.33
N LEU A 112 34.02 -6.31 -6.13
CA LEU A 112 33.13 -6.35 -7.30
C LEU A 112 33.80 -5.81 -8.57
N HIS A 113 33.13 -5.90 -9.72
CA HIS A 113 33.62 -5.36 -10.99
C HIS A 113 33.12 -3.94 -11.24
N LYS A 114 34.06 -2.98 -11.27
CA LYS A 114 33.76 -1.55 -11.48
C LYS A 114 32.95 -1.29 -12.75
N THR A 115 33.34 -1.93 -13.86
CA THR A 115 32.68 -1.77 -15.17
C THR A 115 31.25 -2.28 -15.16
N LEU A 116 30.98 -3.42 -14.51
CA LEU A 116 29.64 -4.01 -14.44
C LEU A 116 28.70 -3.12 -13.62
N LEU A 117 29.16 -2.64 -12.46
CA LEU A 117 28.41 -1.72 -11.62
C LEU A 117 28.09 -0.41 -12.37
N SER A 118 29.06 0.16 -13.07
CA SER A 118 28.86 1.40 -13.85
C SER A 118 27.87 1.22 -15.01
N ALA A 119 27.84 0.03 -15.61
CA ALA A 119 26.95 -0.27 -16.73
C ALA A 119 25.49 -0.39 -16.27
N GLN A 120 25.26 -0.92 -15.07
CA GLN A 120 23.93 -1.25 -14.56
C GLN A 120 23.35 -0.19 -13.60
N SER A 121 24.20 0.65 -13.02
CA SER A 121 23.80 1.66 -12.03
C SER A 121 24.34 3.04 -12.39
N SER A 122 23.42 4.00 -12.49
CA SER A 122 23.79 5.40 -12.67
C SER A 122 24.52 5.96 -11.45
N TYR A 123 24.14 5.53 -10.24
CA TYR A 123 24.81 5.89 -8.99
C TYR A 123 26.30 5.53 -9.03
N PHE A 124 26.64 4.29 -9.40
CA PHE A 124 28.03 3.86 -9.44
C PHE A 124 28.81 4.50 -10.57
N ARG A 125 28.19 4.70 -11.74
CA ARG A 125 28.81 5.43 -12.85
C ARG A 125 29.22 6.83 -12.43
N ASP A 126 28.34 7.54 -11.72
CA ASP A 126 28.59 8.90 -11.25
C ASP A 126 29.61 8.89 -10.11
N LEU A 127 29.47 8.00 -9.12
CA LEU A 127 30.39 7.85 -7.99
C LEU A 127 31.83 7.63 -8.45
N PHE A 128 32.04 6.76 -9.43
CA PHE A 128 33.37 6.42 -9.92
C PHE A 128 33.99 7.47 -10.84
N SER A 129 33.19 8.42 -11.31
CA SER A 129 33.61 9.53 -12.15
C SER A 129 33.78 10.83 -11.36
N ASP A 130 33.37 10.87 -10.09
CA ASP A 130 33.38 12.06 -9.24
C ASP A 130 34.80 12.35 -8.70
N PRO A 131 35.44 13.45 -9.13
CA PRO A 131 36.78 13.81 -8.65
C PRO A 131 36.78 14.28 -7.18
N TYR A 132 35.61 14.65 -6.62
CA TYR A 132 35.48 15.14 -5.25
C TYR A 132 35.20 14.03 -4.22
N ARG A 133 34.95 12.81 -4.69
CA ARG A 133 34.81 11.60 -3.85
C ARG A 133 35.84 10.56 -4.26
N PRO A 134 37.14 10.83 -4.04
CA PRO A 134 38.18 9.87 -4.37
C PRO A 134 38.00 8.60 -3.53
N ALA A 135 38.34 7.46 -4.14
CA ALA A 135 38.43 6.21 -3.42
C ALA A 135 39.53 6.26 -2.36
N GLU A 136 39.31 5.60 -1.23
CA GLU A 136 40.37 5.27 -0.30
C GLU A 136 41.18 4.07 -0.81
N ASP A 137 42.39 3.88 -0.32
CA ASP A 137 43.20 2.71 -0.65
C ASP A 137 42.86 1.55 0.31
N TYR A 138 42.41 0.42 -0.24
CA TYR A 138 42.27 -0.83 0.51
C TYR A 138 43.43 -1.77 0.20
N ASP A 139 44.29 -1.95 1.21
CA ASP A 139 45.41 -2.89 1.14
C ASP A 139 44.94 -4.31 1.45
N ALA A 140 44.89 -5.14 0.41
CA ALA A 140 44.64 -6.57 0.58
C ALA A 140 45.91 -7.28 1.10
N GLU A 141 45.71 -8.38 1.82
CA GLU A 141 46.77 -9.17 2.49
C GLU A 141 47.87 -9.68 1.54
N ALA A 142 47.61 -9.70 0.22
CA ALA A 142 48.54 -10.10 -0.82
C ALA A 142 49.39 -8.94 -1.40
N GLY A 143 49.36 -7.75 -0.78
CA GLY A 143 50.11 -6.57 -1.25
C GLY A 143 49.48 -5.88 -2.47
N ALA A 144 48.22 -6.20 -2.79
CA ALA A 144 47.45 -5.52 -3.82
C ALA A 144 46.57 -4.44 -3.19
N THR A 145 46.61 -3.23 -3.77
CA THR A 145 45.77 -2.10 -3.33
C THR A 145 44.60 -1.92 -4.29
N TYR A 146 43.39 -1.79 -3.76
CA TYR A 146 42.17 -1.60 -4.52
C TYR A 146 41.47 -0.30 -4.11
N PRO A 147 40.77 0.39 -5.04
CA PRO A 147 39.95 1.53 -4.68
C PRO A 147 38.78 1.10 -3.79
N LEU A 148 38.66 1.71 -2.62
CA LEU A 148 37.62 1.51 -1.62
C LEU A 148 36.62 2.66 -1.63
N TYR A 149 35.34 2.32 -1.72
CA TYR A 149 34.25 3.28 -1.52
C TYR A 149 33.39 2.87 -0.33
N VAL A 150 33.33 3.73 0.69
CA VAL A 150 32.44 3.54 1.84
C VAL A 150 31.07 4.14 1.52
N LEU A 151 30.07 3.27 1.41
CA LEU A 151 28.70 3.64 1.08
C LEU A 151 27.89 3.87 2.35
N SER A 152 27.98 5.09 2.89
CA SER A 152 27.19 5.55 4.04
C SER A 152 25.87 6.19 3.60
N VAL A 153 25.09 5.46 2.78
CA VAL A 153 23.78 5.94 2.32
C VAL A 153 22.70 5.49 3.31
N GLU A 154 21.86 6.41 3.75
CA GLU A 154 20.76 6.12 4.68
C GLU A 154 19.83 5.03 4.11
N GLY A 155 19.41 4.09 4.95
CA GLY A 155 18.55 2.98 4.56
C GLY A 155 19.23 1.82 3.84
N LEU A 156 20.51 1.95 3.42
CA LEU A 156 21.22 0.88 2.72
C LEU A 156 21.87 -0.11 3.71
N ARG A 157 21.46 -1.38 3.66
CA ARG A 157 22.02 -2.45 4.49
C ARG A 157 22.81 -3.45 3.65
N ALA A 158 23.83 -4.06 4.25
CA ALA A 158 24.64 -5.08 3.58
C ALA A 158 23.76 -6.24 3.04
N PHE A 159 22.76 -6.66 3.81
CA PHE A 159 21.79 -7.68 3.37
C PHE A 159 21.05 -7.28 2.09
N ASP A 160 20.60 -6.02 1.98
CA ASP A 160 19.87 -5.55 0.79
C ASP A 160 20.78 -5.56 -0.45
N VAL A 161 22.05 -5.19 -0.29
CA VAL A 161 23.05 -5.25 -1.37
C VAL A 161 23.35 -6.70 -1.77
N GLU A 162 23.45 -7.63 -0.83
CA GLU A 162 23.64 -9.05 -1.13
C GLU A 162 22.48 -9.63 -1.94
N GLN A 163 21.22 -9.29 -1.60
CA GLN A 163 20.07 -9.77 -2.37
C GLN A 163 20.02 -9.16 -3.77
N LEU A 164 20.39 -7.89 -3.91
CA LEU A 164 20.51 -7.23 -5.21
C LEU A 164 21.55 -7.92 -6.10
N LEU A 165 22.76 -8.15 -5.57
CA LEU A 165 23.85 -8.79 -6.32
C LEU A 165 23.49 -10.23 -6.71
N GLU A 166 22.90 -11.00 -5.80
CA GLU A 166 22.41 -12.35 -6.08
C GLU A 166 21.39 -12.35 -7.22
N THR A 167 20.49 -11.37 -7.21
CA THR A 167 19.46 -11.20 -8.25
C THR A 167 20.07 -10.92 -9.62
N MET A 168 21.13 -10.12 -9.65
CA MET A 168 21.84 -9.78 -10.89
C MET A 168 22.65 -10.95 -11.46
N GLU A 169 23.23 -11.78 -10.61
CA GLU A 169 24.01 -12.96 -11.05
C GLU A 169 23.11 -14.11 -11.52
N ASN A 170 21.97 -14.32 -10.86
CA ASN A 170 21.11 -15.49 -11.06
C ASN A 170 19.67 -15.14 -11.52
N PRO A 171 19.48 -14.31 -12.56
CA PRO A 171 18.15 -13.83 -12.96
C PRO A 171 17.22 -14.97 -13.41
N LEU A 172 17.77 -16.01 -14.04
CA LEU A 172 17.01 -17.19 -14.49
C LEU A 172 16.56 -18.07 -13.31
N THR A 173 17.35 -18.17 -12.25
CA THR A 173 17.02 -18.97 -11.07
C THR A 173 15.81 -18.38 -10.35
N ILE A 174 15.79 -17.05 -10.18
CA ILE A 174 14.67 -16.33 -9.58
C ILE A 174 13.42 -16.46 -10.45
N THR A 175 13.57 -16.30 -11.77
CA THR A 175 12.46 -16.44 -12.72
C THR A 175 11.87 -17.85 -12.72
N ARG A 176 12.71 -18.89 -12.59
CA ARG A 176 12.27 -20.28 -12.59
C ARG A 176 11.65 -20.70 -11.25
N ASN A 177 12.15 -20.16 -10.15
CA ASN A 177 11.74 -20.51 -8.79
C ASN A 177 10.82 -19.44 -8.18
N LYS A 178 9.84 -18.92 -8.95
CA LYS A 178 8.91 -17.87 -8.47
C LYS A 178 8.24 -18.20 -7.13
N GLN A 179 7.99 -19.48 -6.85
CA GLN A 179 7.37 -19.95 -5.61
C GLN A 179 8.26 -19.78 -4.35
N GLN A 180 9.56 -19.54 -4.49
CA GLN A 180 10.48 -19.34 -3.36
C GLN A 180 10.79 -17.86 -3.09
N VAL A 181 10.32 -16.96 -3.95
CA VAL A 181 10.57 -15.53 -3.80
C VAL A 181 9.66 -14.98 -2.69
N THR A 182 10.27 -14.47 -1.62
CA THR A 182 9.56 -13.90 -0.47
C THR A 182 9.47 -12.38 -0.57
N LEU A 183 8.45 -11.78 0.06
CA LEU A 183 8.29 -10.32 0.17
C LEU A 183 9.53 -9.66 0.79
N ASN A 184 10.15 -10.30 1.77
CA ASN A 184 11.39 -9.81 2.40
C ASN A 184 12.55 -9.71 1.42
N LEU A 185 12.72 -10.71 0.55
CA LEU A 185 13.76 -10.70 -0.48
C LEU A 185 13.49 -9.63 -1.52
N LEU A 186 12.27 -9.57 -2.08
CA LEU A 186 11.90 -8.55 -3.07
C LEU A 186 12.04 -7.14 -2.50
N GLY A 187 11.63 -6.93 -1.25
CA GLY A 187 11.79 -5.65 -0.58
C GLY A 187 13.26 -5.26 -0.38
N ALA A 188 14.13 -6.24 -0.12
CA ALA A 188 15.57 -6.00 -0.03
C ALA A 188 16.18 -5.58 -1.36
N VAL A 189 15.81 -6.28 -2.44
CA VAL A 189 16.23 -5.92 -3.80
C VAL A 189 15.69 -4.55 -4.19
N ALA A 190 14.41 -4.27 -3.95
CA ALA A 190 13.77 -3.00 -4.27
C ALA A 190 14.45 -1.81 -3.58
N ARG A 191 14.72 -1.90 -2.26
CA ARG A 191 15.42 -0.85 -1.52
C ARG A 191 16.82 -0.59 -2.07
N ALA A 192 17.64 -1.63 -2.21
CA ALA A 192 19.00 -1.46 -2.72
C ALA A 192 19.03 -0.97 -4.16
N ALA A 193 18.16 -1.51 -5.03
CA ALA A 193 18.07 -1.10 -6.43
C ALA A 193 17.62 0.36 -6.56
N HIS A 194 16.68 0.82 -5.73
CA HIS A 194 16.25 2.21 -5.69
C HIS A 194 17.41 3.13 -5.24
N ILE A 195 17.98 2.85 -4.07
CA ILE A 195 19.04 3.68 -3.46
C ILE A 195 20.27 3.77 -4.37
N LEU A 196 20.69 2.64 -4.94
CA LEU A 196 21.85 2.55 -5.81
C LEU A 196 21.50 2.72 -7.29
N LYS A 197 20.28 3.16 -7.62
CA LYS A 197 19.81 3.50 -8.99
C LYS A 197 20.07 2.41 -10.04
N PHE A 198 19.74 1.16 -9.71
CA PHE A 198 19.64 0.04 -10.66
C PHE A 198 18.24 0.00 -11.26
N GLU A 199 17.95 0.92 -12.18
CA GLU A 199 16.60 1.18 -12.71
C GLU A 199 15.90 -0.09 -13.23
N GLY A 200 16.61 -0.93 -13.99
CA GLY A 200 16.03 -2.15 -14.56
C GLY A 200 15.64 -3.18 -13.49
N THR A 201 16.49 -3.35 -12.47
CA THR A 201 16.21 -4.27 -11.35
C THR A 201 15.14 -3.72 -10.43
N HIS A 202 15.12 -2.40 -10.22
CA HIS A 202 14.07 -1.72 -9.45
C HIS A 202 12.70 -1.89 -10.10
N ALA A 203 12.60 -1.64 -11.42
CA ALA A 203 11.36 -1.82 -12.17
C ALA A 203 10.86 -3.27 -12.12
N TRP A 204 11.76 -4.25 -12.27
CA TRP A 204 11.41 -5.67 -12.11
C TRP A 204 10.91 -5.98 -10.70
N ALA A 205 11.60 -5.50 -9.66
CA ALA A 205 11.19 -5.75 -8.28
C ALA A 205 9.83 -5.10 -7.98
N ALA A 206 9.57 -3.91 -8.53
CA ALA A 206 8.28 -3.22 -8.41
C ALA A 206 7.14 -4.00 -9.09
N GLU A 207 7.38 -4.58 -10.27
CA GLU A 207 6.40 -5.43 -10.96
C GLU A 207 6.10 -6.70 -10.15
N GLU A 208 7.13 -7.39 -9.65
CA GLU A 208 6.92 -8.58 -8.82
C GLU A 208 6.23 -8.25 -7.51
N LEU A 209 6.57 -7.15 -6.83
CA LEU A 209 5.85 -6.68 -5.63
C LEU A 209 4.40 -6.32 -5.94
N GLY A 210 4.13 -5.74 -7.12
CA GLY A 210 2.76 -5.47 -7.60
C GLY A 210 1.93 -6.74 -7.81
N ASN A 211 2.57 -7.91 -7.97
CA ASN A 211 1.86 -9.19 -8.02
C ASN A 211 1.39 -9.68 -6.66
N PHE A 212 2.15 -9.38 -5.60
CA PHE A 212 1.74 -9.63 -4.21
C PHE A 212 0.70 -8.61 -3.73
N TRP A 213 0.84 -7.37 -4.18
CA TRP A 213 0.01 -6.24 -3.76
C TRP A 213 -0.70 -5.61 -4.95
N PRO A 214 -1.70 -6.28 -5.53
CA PRO A 214 -2.34 -5.82 -6.76
C PRO A 214 -3.15 -4.54 -6.56
N THR A 215 -3.11 -3.65 -7.54
CA THR A 215 -3.98 -2.46 -7.58
C THR A 215 -5.31 -2.75 -8.29
N ASP A 216 -5.36 -3.82 -9.08
CA ASP A 216 -6.55 -4.22 -9.85
C ASP A 216 -7.63 -4.83 -8.95
N LEU A 217 -8.84 -4.29 -9.03
CA LEU A 217 -9.99 -4.75 -8.23
C LEU A 217 -10.28 -6.25 -8.41
N SER A 218 -10.08 -6.77 -9.62
CA SER A 218 -10.33 -8.19 -9.95
C SER A 218 -9.36 -9.16 -9.27
N ARG A 219 -8.24 -8.65 -8.76
CA ARG A 219 -7.20 -9.44 -8.08
C ARG A 219 -7.26 -9.31 -6.55
N ILE A 220 -8.18 -8.50 -6.02
CA ILE A 220 -8.36 -8.35 -4.58
C ILE A 220 -9.07 -9.58 -4.03
N SER A 221 -8.49 -10.18 -2.99
CA SER A 221 -9.08 -11.34 -2.33
C SER A 221 -10.42 -10.98 -1.66
N PRO A 222 -11.47 -11.80 -1.78
CA PRO A 222 -12.77 -11.57 -1.12
C PRO A 222 -12.69 -11.67 0.40
N GLN A 223 -11.64 -12.28 0.94
CA GLN A 223 -11.38 -12.38 2.37
C GLN A 223 -10.12 -11.62 2.73
N ALA A 224 -10.10 -11.01 3.92
CA ALA A 224 -8.87 -10.49 4.48
C ALA A 224 -7.92 -11.65 4.74
N GLU A 225 -6.76 -11.62 4.10
CA GLU A 225 -5.67 -12.53 4.44
C GLU A 225 -5.07 -12.01 5.75
N ASN A 226 -4.82 -12.90 6.73
CA ASN A 226 -4.27 -12.49 8.02
C ASN A 226 -2.76 -12.20 7.88
N CYS A 227 -2.42 -11.20 7.08
CA CYS A 227 -1.08 -10.83 6.64
C CYS A 227 -0.73 -9.39 7.07
N ALA A 228 -1.13 -9.01 8.30
CA ALA A 228 -0.92 -7.67 8.84
C ALA A 228 0.55 -7.23 8.76
N ASP A 229 1.48 -8.10 9.19
CA ASP A 229 2.91 -7.84 9.13
C ASP A 229 3.40 -7.58 7.71
N ASP A 230 2.96 -8.39 6.75
CA ASP A 230 3.33 -8.24 5.34
C ASP A 230 2.77 -6.93 4.75
N ALA A 231 1.53 -6.56 5.11
CA ALA A 231 0.92 -5.31 4.68
C ALA A 231 1.63 -4.08 5.28
N ILE A 232 2.00 -4.13 6.56
CA ILE A 232 2.77 -3.07 7.22
C ILE A 232 4.15 -2.95 6.57
N ALA A 233 4.82 -4.08 6.32
CA ALA A 233 6.09 -4.12 5.61
C ALA A 233 5.97 -3.55 4.19
N ALA A 234 4.87 -3.83 3.48
CA ALA A 234 4.60 -3.29 2.15
C ALA A 234 4.41 -1.76 2.16
N LEU A 235 3.72 -1.21 3.17
CA LEU A 235 3.57 0.24 3.32
C LEU A 235 4.93 0.92 3.58
N GLN A 236 5.75 0.36 4.46
CA GLN A 236 7.10 0.86 4.70
C GLN A 236 7.94 0.77 3.42
N LEU A 237 7.93 -0.38 2.76
CA LEU A 237 8.67 -0.64 1.53
C LEU A 237 8.28 0.31 0.39
N SER A 238 6.98 0.63 0.26
CA SER A 238 6.50 1.58 -0.74
C SER A 238 7.12 2.97 -0.60
N THR A 239 7.45 3.36 0.65
CA THR A 239 8.11 4.63 0.95
C THR A 239 9.62 4.49 0.74
N ASP A 240 10.22 3.45 1.30
CA ASP A 240 11.68 3.28 1.32
C ASP A 240 12.26 2.97 -0.08
N SER A 241 11.45 2.43 -0.99
CA SER A 241 11.85 2.06 -2.36
C SER A 241 11.14 2.85 -3.45
N ASP A 242 10.33 3.86 -3.12
CA ASP A 242 9.52 4.63 -4.08
C ASP A 242 8.66 3.75 -5.02
N ILE A 243 7.85 2.88 -4.42
CA ILE A 243 6.93 1.98 -5.14
C ILE A 243 5.51 2.25 -4.64
N PRO A 244 4.85 3.35 -5.05
CA PRO A 244 3.53 3.71 -4.53
C PRO A 244 2.41 2.74 -4.94
N GLY A 245 2.59 1.96 -6.03
CA GLY A 245 1.57 1.07 -6.58
C GLY A 245 1.08 -0.03 -5.62
N ILE A 246 1.92 -0.46 -4.67
CA ILE A 246 1.57 -1.51 -3.70
C ILE A 246 0.78 -1.00 -2.49
N ARG A 247 0.62 0.33 -2.34
CA ARG A 247 0.03 0.92 -1.14
C ARG A 247 -1.45 0.64 -1.00
N LYS A 248 -2.19 0.66 -2.11
CA LYS A 248 -3.65 0.60 -2.10
C LYS A 248 -4.16 -0.71 -1.50
N SER A 249 -3.65 -1.84 -2.01
CA SER A 249 -3.98 -3.17 -1.49
C SER A 249 -3.47 -3.37 -0.09
N ALA A 250 -2.24 -2.95 0.23
CA ALA A 250 -1.70 -3.03 1.59
C ALA A 250 -2.58 -2.28 2.61
N PHE A 251 -3.00 -1.05 2.28
CA PHE A 251 -3.96 -0.32 3.10
C PHE A 251 -5.31 -1.03 3.18
N TYR A 252 -5.81 -1.55 2.05
CA TYR A 252 -7.09 -2.24 2.04
C TYR A 252 -7.08 -3.53 2.89
N GLU A 253 -5.98 -4.28 2.91
CA GLU A 253 -5.85 -5.43 3.81
C GLU A 253 -5.95 -5.02 5.29
N LEU A 254 -5.13 -4.05 5.71
CA LEU A 254 -5.13 -3.57 7.09
C LEU A 254 -6.50 -2.97 7.48
N LEU A 255 -7.14 -2.28 6.55
CA LEU A 255 -8.46 -1.68 6.74
C LEU A 255 -9.53 -2.71 7.15
N ARG A 256 -9.41 -3.94 6.64
CA ARG A 256 -10.36 -5.03 6.91
C ARG A 256 -10.10 -5.76 8.22
N LEU A 257 -8.90 -5.65 8.78
CA LEU A 257 -8.53 -6.33 10.03
C LEU A 257 -9.01 -5.57 11.27
N PRO A 258 -9.45 -6.26 12.34
CA PRO A 258 -9.67 -5.63 13.64
C PRO A 258 -8.45 -4.83 14.08
N GLU A 259 -8.66 -3.63 14.60
CA GLU A 259 -7.58 -2.74 15.09
C GLU A 259 -6.44 -2.48 14.08
N PHE A 260 -6.69 -2.69 12.79
CA PHE A 260 -5.69 -2.64 11.71
C PHE A 260 -4.55 -3.66 11.86
N GLY A 261 -4.82 -4.80 12.52
CA GLY A 261 -3.80 -5.80 12.81
C GLY A 261 -2.76 -5.27 13.80
N GLN A 262 -3.19 -4.54 14.82
CA GLN A 262 -2.36 -4.02 15.90
C GLN A 262 -2.86 -4.62 17.23
N ASP A 263 -2.49 -5.87 17.51
CA ASP A 263 -2.65 -6.49 18.82
C ASP A 263 -1.36 -6.36 19.66
N GLU A 264 -1.41 -6.75 20.94
CA GLU A 264 -0.23 -6.69 21.83
C GLU A 264 0.93 -7.61 21.42
N GLU A 265 0.68 -8.59 20.54
CA GLU A 265 1.70 -9.53 20.04
C GLU A 265 2.40 -9.03 18.76
N ASN A 266 1.89 -7.96 18.12
CA ASN A 266 2.44 -7.46 16.87
C ASN A 266 3.82 -6.83 17.04
N VAL A 267 4.77 -7.35 16.25
CA VAL A 267 6.18 -6.95 16.30
C VAL A 267 6.43 -5.62 15.57
N SER A 268 5.58 -5.26 14.61
CA SER A 268 5.75 -4.10 13.74
C SER A 268 4.65 -3.05 13.95
N PRO A 269 4.92 -1.94 14.67
CA PRO A 269 3.92 -0.90 14.87
C PRO A 269 3.66 -0.12 13.58
N LEU A 270 2.39 0.19 13.33
CA LEU A 270 1.98 1.10 12.26
C LEU A 270 2.51 2.51 12.49
N ARG A 271 2.94 3.18 11.42
CA ARG A 271 3.29 4.60 11.49
C ARG A 271 2.03 5.40 11.84
N HIS A 272 2.17 6.45 12.66
CA HIS A 272 1.04 7.28 13.07
C HIS A 272 0.26 7.88 11.90
N ALA A 273 0.97 8.25 10.82
CA ALA A 273 0.35 8.75 9.59
C ALA A 273 -0.54 7.70 8.92
N ASP A 274 -0.06 6.46 8.81
CA ASP A 274 -0.79 5.35 8.20
C ASP A 274 -2.03 4.97 9.02
N TYR A 275 -1.90 4.96 10.36
CA TYR A 275 -3.03 4.73 11.27
C TYR A 275 -4.13 5.77 11.08
N LYS A 276 -3.77 7.05 10.94
CA LYS A 276 -4.72 8.14 10.69
C LYS A 276 -5.41 7.96 9.33
N THR A 277 -4.67 7.65 8.28
CA THR A 277 -5.21 7.36 6.95
C THR A 277 -6.20 6.20 6.98
N LEU A 278 -5.84 5.09 7.64
CA LEU A 278 -6.70 3.93 7.82
C LEU A 278 -7.98 4.25 8.59
N THR A 279 -7.90 5.10 9.62
CA THR A 279 -9.07 5.56 10.38
C THR A 279 -10.06 6.31 9.50
N HIS A 280 -9.56 7.25 8.68
CA HIS A 280 -10.40 7.98 7.73
C HIS A 280 -11.00 7.07 6.66
N ALA A 281 -10.19 6.15 6.12
CA ALA A 281 -10.65 5.16 5.15
C ALA A 281 -11.75 4.26 5.72
N ARG A 282 -11.64 3.86 6.99
CA ARG A 282 -12.65 3.02 7.65
C ARG A 282 -13.97 3.77 7.83
N GLN A 283 -13.91 5.05 8.19
CA GLN A 283 -15.09 5.90 8.26
C GLN A 283 -15.76 6.04 6.88
N TYR A 284 -14.97 6.14 5.81
CA TYR A 284 -15.49 6.16 4.45
C TYR A 284 -16.19 4.85 4.09
N CYS A 285 -15.57 3.69 4.37
CA CYS A 285 -16.19 2.37 4.18
C CYS A 285 -17.52 2.23 4.93
N MET A 286 -17.55 2.59 6.22
CA MET A 286 -18.77 2.61 7.03
C MET A 286 -19.87 3.44 6.36
N THR A 287 -19.52 4.63 5.86
CA THR A 287 -20.47 5.55 5.24
C THR A 287 -21.07 4.96 3.96
N ILE A 288 -20.23 4.41 3.09
CA ILE A 288 -20.66 3.75 1.85
C ILE A 288 -21.57 2.57 2.17
N TRP A 289 -21.15 1.71 3.10
CA TRP A 289 -21.92 0.52 3.43
C TRP A 289 -23.24 0.84 4.14
N MET A 290 -23.26 1.86 5.01
CA MET A 290 -24.49 2.35 5.63
C MET A 290 -25.51 2.85 4.60
N GLN A 291 -25.06 3.51 3.53
CA GLN A 291 -25.94 3.90 2.42
C GLN A 291 -26.54 2.68 1.72
N VAL A 292 -25.74 1.65 1.44
CA VAL A 292 -26.22 0.40 0.85
C VAL A 292 -27.28 -0.27 1.73
N MET A 293 -27.03 -0.37 3.05
CA MET A 293 -27.97 -0.98 3.98
C MET A 293 -29.29 -0.21 4.09
N THR A 294 -29.26 1.12 4.04
CA THR A 294 -30.43 1.98 4.27
C THR A 294 -31.21 2.32 3.01
N GLN A 295 -30.58 2.21 1.83
CA GLN A 295 -31.16 2.63 0.56
C GLN A 295 -31.20 1.46 -0.44
N PRO A 296 -32.35 0.79 -0.60
CA PRO A 296 -32.50 -0.22 -1.63
C PRO A 296 -32.32 0.39 -3.03
N PRO A 297 -31.77 -0.36 -3.99
CA PRO A 297 -31.63 0.14 -5.35
C PRO A 297 -32.98 0.51 -5.99
N SER A 298 -32.95 1.41 -6.97
CA SER A 298 -34.16 1.90 -7.61
C SER A 298 -34.84 0.83 -8.47
N ARG A 299 -36.09 1.06 -8.86
CA ARG A 299 -36.75 0.24 -9.89
C ARG A 299 -36.01 0.43 -11.21
N SER A 300 -35.82 -0.65 -11.98
CA SER A 300 -35.30 -0.53 -13.34
C SER A 300 -36.29 0.15 -14.29
N GLY A 301 -35.78 0.75 -15.35
CA GLY A 301 -36.60 1.31 -16.42
C GLY A 301 -37.34 0.23 -17.23
N GLY A 302 -36.74 -0.95 -17.34
CA GLY A 302 -37.30 -2.13 -18.03
C GLY A 302 -38.42 -2.82 -17.25
N CYS A 303 -38.52 -2.61 -15.93
CA CYS A 303 -39.64 -3.07 -15.13
C CYS A 303 -40.93 -2.42 -15.63
N LYS A 304 -41.66 -3.17 -16.49
CA LYS A 304 -42.88 -2.70 -17.14
C LYS A 304 -43.79 -2.07 -16.09
N LYS A 305 -44.49 -1.00 -16.44
CA LYS A 305 -45.69 -0.60 -15.67
C LYS A 305 -46.75 -1.67 -15.92
N ASP A 306 -47.85 -1.72 -15.15
CA ASP A 306 -48.94 -2.66 -15.39
C ASP A 306 -49.61 -2.40 -16.76
N ASP A 307 -48.93 -2.79 -17.84
CA ASP A 307 -49.55 -2.98 -19.14
C ASP A 307 -50.06 -4.42 -19.12
N GLN A 308 -51.37 -4.53 -19.28
CA GLN A 308 -52.09 -5.78 -19.48
C GLN A 308 -51.50 -6.50 -20.71
N GLY A 309 -50.40 -7.23 -20.51
CA GLY A 309 -49.89 -8.16 -21.50
C GLY A 309 -50.91 -9.29 -21.70
N ALA A 310 -50.89 -9.89 -22.88
CA ALA A 310 -51.86 -10.86 -23.41
C ALA A 310 -52.18 -12.10 -22.52
N SER A 311 -51.59 -12.23 -21.33
CA SER A 311 -51.85 -13.27 -20.32
C SER A 311 -52.55 -12.77 -19.04
N GLY A 312 -52.85 -11.47 -18.90
CA GLY A 312 -53.67 -10.91 -17.82
C GLY A 312 -53.07 -10.93 -16.39
N LYS A 313 -51.83 -11.41 -16.20
CA LYS A 313 -51.15 -11.34 -14.89
C LYS A 313 -50.46 -9.99 -14.70
N LYS A 314 -50.91 -9.24 -13.69
CA LYS A 314 -50.22 -8.02 -13.19
C LYS A 314 -48.90 -8.42 -12.57
N SER A 315 -47.79 -7.72 -12.89
CA SER A 315 -46.50 -8.05 -12.26
C SER A 315 -46.49 -7.61 -10.79
N THR A 316 -45.98 -8.50 -9.94
CA THR A 316 -45.97 -8.35 -8.48
C THR A 316 -44.64 -7.82 -7.96
N CYS A 317 -43.77 -7.29 -8.84
CA CYS A 317 -42.43 -6.83 -8.48
C CYS A 317 -42.41 -5.85 -7.30
N ALA A 318 -41.73 -6.23 -6.23
CA ALA A 318 -41.58 -5.45 -5.01
C ALA A 318 -40.88 -4.10 -5.25
N ALA A 319 -40.03 -3.98 -6.28
CA ALA A 319 -39.35 -2.73 -6.61
C ALA A 319 -40.30 -1.60 -7.08
N ARG A 320 -41.54 -1.94 -7.48
CA ARG A 320 -42.53 -0.97 -7.97
C ARG A 320 -43.09 -0.06 -6.88
N SER A 321 -43.20 -0.56 -5.66
CA SER A 321 -43.71 0.22 -4.53
C SER A 321 -42.62 0.44 -3.49
N ARG A 322 -42.45 1.70 -3.06
CA ARG A 322 -41.57 2.02 -1.92
C ARG A 322 -41.95 1.24 -0.66
N SER A 323 -43.25 1.03 -0.43
CA SER A 323 -43.76 0.30 0.75
C SER A 323 -43.47 -1.20 0.73
N LEU A 324 -43.18 -1.78 -0.45
CA LEU A 324 -42.80 -3.20 -0.57
C LEU A 324 -41.28 -3.35 -0.66
N ARG A 325 -40.63 -2.47 -1.42
CA ARG A 325 -39.19 -2.51 -1.67
C ARG A 325 -38.36 -2.38 -0.38
N TYR A 326 -38.68 -1.41 0.47
CA TYR A 326 -37.90 -1.16 1.68
C TYR A 326 -37.98 -2.33 2.68
N PRO A 327 -39.18 -2.80 3.09
CA PRO A 327 -39.26 -3.96 3.99
C PRO A 327 -38.60 -5.22 3.42
N LYS A 328 -38.76 -5.49 2.11
CA LYS A 328 -38.13 -6.65 1.46
C LYS A 328 -36.61 -6.53 1.47
N TRP A 329 -36.08 -5.35 1.19
CA TRP A 329 -34.64 -5.09 1.27
C TRP A 329 -34.11 -5.28 2.68
N PHE A 330 -34.76 -4.71 3.69
CA PHE A 330 -34.33 -4.89 5.08
C PHE A 330 -34.37 -6.36 5.52
N SER A 331 -35.36 -7.12 5.05
CA SER A 331 -35.41 -8.57 5.28
C SER A 331 -34.23 -9.30 4.62
N ILE A 332 -33.75 -8.86 3.45
CA ILE A 332 -32.55 -9.41 2.80
C ILE A 332 -31.29 -9.04 3.60
N ILE A 333 -31.15 -7.76 4.00
CA ILE A 333 -30.03 -7.30 4.84
C ILE A 333 -29.89 -8.14 6.11
N GLU A 334 -31.01 -8.44 6.77
CA GLU A 334 -31.02 -9.24 8.01
C GLU A 334 -30.77 -10.73 7.74
N LYS A 335 -31.41 -11.31 6.73
CA LYS A 335 -31.26 -12.74 6.39
C LYS A 335 -29.83 -13.10 5.95
N GLU A 336 -29.21 -12.24 5.16
CA GLU A 336 -27.88 -12.48 4.57
C GLU A 336 -26.74 -11.91 5.44
N ASP A 337 -27.08 -11.35 6.60
CA ASP A 337 -26.15 -10.70 7.54
C ASP A 337 -25.19 -9.71 6.85
N LEU A 338 -25.74 -8.84 6.01
CA LEU A 338 -24.94 -7.89 5.24
C LEU A 338 -24.27 -6.83 6.13
N ARG A 339 -24.66 -6.72 7.41
CA ARG A 339 -24.07 -5.77 8.36
C ARG A 339 -22.60 -6.07 8.65
N LYS A 340 -22.15 -7.31 8.53
CA LYS A 340 -20.76 -7.70 8.79
C LYS A 340 -19.74 -7.03 7.86
N TYR A 341 -20.17 -6.59 6.67
CA TYR A 341 -19.31 -5.96 5.65
C TYR A 341 -19.11 -4.44 5.86
N TRP A 342 -19.39 -3.91 7.06
CA TRP A 342 -19.32 -2.48 7.34
C TRP A 342 -17.92 -1.85 7.19
N VAL A 343 -16.86 -2.65 7.25
CA VAL A 343 -15.47 -2.25 6.92
C VAL A 343 -14.95 -2.76 5.59
N ASP A 344 -15.68 -3.67 4.92
CA ASP A 344 -15.25 -4.32 3.68
C ASP A 344 -16.33 -4.20 2.60
N PRO A 345 -16.49 -3.01 1.97
CA PRO A 345 -17.48 -2.81 0.92
C PRO A 345 -17.25 -3.69 -0.30
N ILE A 346 -16.00 -4.07 -0.63
CA ILE A 346 -15.71 -4.94 -1.79
C ILE A 346 -16.32 -6.32 -1.55
N ALA A 347 -16.00 -6.97 -0.44
CA ALA A 347 -16.59 -8.26 -0.10
C ALA A 347 -18.11 -8.15 0.08
N GLY A 348 -18.60 -7.00 0.55
CA GLY A 348 -20.02 -6.70 0.62
C GLY A 348 -20.70 -6.68 -0.76
N TYR A 349 -20.12 -5.99 -1.75
CA TYR A 349 -20.65 -5.98 -3.11
C TYR A 349 -20.54 -7.36 -3.78
N ASP A 350 -19.46 -8.10 -3.53
CA ASP A 350 -19.35 -9.49 -4.00
C ASP A 350 -20.42 -10.39 -3.40
N ALA A 351 -20.73 -10.22 -2.10
CA ALA A 351 -21.83 -10.93 -1.47
C ALA A 351 -23.17 -10.56 -2.12
N LEU A 352 -23.41 -9.28 -2.42
CA LEU A 352 -24.62 -8.81 -3.11
C LEU A 352 -24.77 -9.40 -4.51
N LEU A 353 -23.69 -9.43 -5.29
CA LEU A 353 -23.67 -10.02 -6.64
C LEU A 353 -23.90 -11.53 -6.62
N ALA A 354 -23.56 -12.21 -5.53
CA ALA A 354 -23.80 -13.63 -5.33
C ALA A 354 -25.20 -13.95 -4.75
N LEU A 355 -26.03 -12.94 -4.44
CA LEU A 355 -27.34 -13.18 -3.83
C LEU A 355 -28.36 -13.72 -4.82
N ASP A 356 -29.06 -14.77 -4.41
CA ASP A 356 -30.29 -15.23 -5.07
C ASP A 356 -31.48 -14.38 -4.59
N LEU A 357 -31.80 -13.33 -5.35
CA LEU A 357 -32.94 -12.48 -5.05
C LEU A 357 -34.26 -13.22 -5.30
N PRO A 358 -35.25 -13.10 -4.39
CA PRO A 358 -36.52 -13.80 -4.56
C PRO A 358 -37.24 -13.32 -5.83
N ASP A 359 -37.78 -14.26 -6.60
CA ASP A 359 -38.54 -13.96 -7.83
C ASP A 359 -39.90 -13.29 -7.56
N GLU A 360 -40.52 -12.72 -8.60
CA GLU A 360 -41.86 -12.13 -8.56
C GLU A 360 -42.92 -13.09 -7.98
N ASP A 361 -42.84 -14.38 -8.32
CA ASP A 361 -43.79 -15.42 -7.87
C ASP A 361 -43.74 -15.63 -6.35
N LYS A 362 -42.61 -15.27 -5.71
CA LYS A 362 -42.40 -15.32 -4.26
C LYS A 362 -42.53 -13.92 -3.61
N GLY A 363 -43.18 -12.98 -4.30
CA GLY A 363 -43.33 -11.59 -3.85
C GLY A 363 -42.01 -10.84 -3.78
N GLY A 364 -41.08 -11.14 -4.68
CA GLY A 364 -39.78 -10.52 -4.80
C GLY A 364 -39.65 -9.62 -6.02
N PHE A 365 -38.57 -9.75 -6.78
CA PHE A 365 -38.18 -8.82 -7.84
C PHE A 365 -38.32 -9.45 -9.23
N CYS A 366 -38.55 -8.60 -10.23
CA CYS A 366 -38.56 -9.02 -11.63
C CYS A 366 -37.14 -9.15 -12.16
N ILE A 367 -36.96 -9.96 -13.21
CA ILE A 367 -35.66 -10.16 -13.85
C ILE A 367 -35.00 -8.83 -14.26
N ASP A 368 -35.78 -7.90 -14.82
CA ASP A 368 -35.25 -6.58 -15.21
C ASP A 368 -34.77 -5.74 -14.01
N CYS A 369 -35.31 -5.95 -12.81
CA CYS A 369 -34.85 -5.25 -11.62
C CYS A 369 -33.62 -5.94 -11.04
N THR A 370 -33.60 -7.28 -11.01
CA THR A 370 -32.44 -8.06 -10.56
C THR A 370 -31.19 -7.73 -11.38
N LEU A 371 -31.27 -7.84 -12.71
CA LEU A 371 -30.13 -7.52 -13.61
C LEU A 371 -29.67 -6.06 -13.46
N TYR A 372 -30.63 -5.12 -13.33
CA TYR A 372 -30.30 -3.72 -13.10
C TYR A 372 -29.62 -3.49 -11.75
N TRP A 373 -29.97 -4.26 -10.71
CA TRP A 373 -29.35 -4.14 -9.39
C TRP A 373 -27.93 -4.70 -9.41
N GLU A 374 -27.71 -5.84 -10.07
CA GLU A 374 -26.38 -6.43 -10.28
C GLU A 374 -25.45 -5.44 -10.99
N GLU A 375 -25.87 -4.87 -12.12
CA GLU A 375 -25.11 -3.84 -12.85
C GLU A 375 -24.78 -2.64 -11.94
N LYS A 376 -25.75 -2.16 -11.15
CA LYS A 376 -25.51 -1.03 -10.22
C LYS A 376 -24.63 -1.36 -9.04
N TRP A 377 -24.58 -2.62 -8.59
CA TRP A 377 -23.66 -3.03 -7.54
C TRP A 377 -22.24 -3.14 -8.09
N ASP A 378 -22.07 -3.68 -9.28
CA ASP A 378 -20.77 -3.77 -9.96
C ASP A 378 -20.19 -2.37 -10.24
N GLU A 379 -20.98 -1.47 -10.83
CA GLU A 379 -20.59 -0.06 -11.02
C GLU A 379 -20.17 0.62 -9.71
N LYS A 380 -20.92 0.37 -8.62
CA LYS A 380 -20.62 0.96 -7.31
C LYS A 380 -19.38 0.37 -6.66
N LYS A 381 -19.10 -0.92 -6.90
CA LYS A 381 -17.89 -1.61 -6.44
C LYS A 381 -16.66 -0.97 -7.09
N GLU A 382 -16.69 -0.77 -8.41
CA GLU A 382 -15.62 -0.08 -9.14
C GLU A 382 -15.47 1.38 -8.67
N GLN A 383 -16.56 2.13 -8.57
CA GLN A 383 -16.54 3.52 -8.10
C GLN A 383 -15.98 3.64 -6.68
N PHE A 384 -16.33 2.71 -5.78
CA PHE A 384 -15.75 2.65 -4.44
C PHE A 384 -14.24 2.46 -4.51
N TRP A 385 -13.78 1.49 -5.29
CA TRP A 385 -12.35 1.19 -5.43
C TRP A 385 -11.57 2.38 -5.99
N THR A 386 -12.05 3.04 -7.04
CA THR A 386 -11.40 4.23 -7.61
C THR A 386 -11.35 5.38 -6.60
N LYS A 387 -12.47 5.67 -5.91
CA LYS A 387 -12.49 6.77 -4.91
C LYS A 387 -11.62 6.49 -3.70
N LEU A 388 -11.32 5.23 -3.40
CA LEU A 388 -10.44 4.87 -2.32
C LEU A 388 -9.03 5.45 -2.52
N ASP A 389 -8.58 5.68 -3.76
CA ASP A 389 -7.29 6.33 -4.04
C ASP A 389 -7.19 7.74 -3.45
N GLU A 390 -8.26 8.53 -3.56
CA GLU A 390 -8.34 9.87 -2.98
C GLU A 390 -8.35 9.81 -1.45
N VAL A 391 -9.12 8.89 -0.88
CA VAL A 391 -9.28 8.73 0.58
C VAL A 391 -7.97 8.27 1.22
N LEU A 392 -7.20 7.42 0.55
CA LEU A 392 -5.91 6.93 0.99
C LEU A 392 -4.76 7.92 0.69
N GLY A 393 -5.03 9.04 0.01
CA GLY A 393 -4.00 10.00 -0.38
C GLY A 393 -3.01 9.45 -1.41
N LEU A 394 -3.48 8.56 -2.29
CA LEU A 394 -2.68 7.93 -3.36
C LEU A 394 -2.85 8.62 -4.73
N ALA A 395 -3.79 9.55 -4.85
CA ALA A 395 -3.96 10.34 -6.06
C ALA A 395 -2.69 11.17 -6.34
N PRO A 396 -2.18 11.19 -7.59
CA PRO A 396 -1.05 12.05 -7.94
C PRO A 396 -1.43 13.52 -7.68
N VAL A 397 -0.56 14.20 -6.93
CA VAL A 397 -0.70 15.63 -6.59
C VAL A 397 -0.57 16.52 -7.82
#